data_AF-A0A151UL69-F1
#
_entry.id   AF-A0A151UL69-F1
#
_cell.length_a   1.000
_cell.length_b   1.000
_cell.length_c   1.000
_cell.angle_alpha   90.00
_cell.angle_beta   90.00
_cell.angle_gamma   90.00
#
_symmetry.space_group_name_H-M   'P 1'
#
loop_
_entity.id
_entity.type
_entity.pdbx_description
1 polymer ?
#
loop_
_entity_poly.entity_id
_entity_poly.type
_entity_poly.pdbx_seq_one_letter_code
_entity_poly.pdbx_strand_id
1 'polypeptide(L)'
;AKSFRRVLLDQELDPALAAQILTLPNENEMAGLFDSVDPAAIHSVHDALTNCLANELSNELLEVYCANPYGEYRVEHRDIGLRALRNCCLHYLVFGERDRAVRLTTEQYYQADNMTDTL
;
A
#
# COMPACT_ATOMS: atom_id res chain seq x y z
N ALA A 1 -7.42 12.37 -0.87
CA ALA A 1 -7.62 11.59 0.37
C ALA A 1 -9.04 11.00 0.53
N LYS A 2 -10.12 11.80 0.58
CA LYS A 2 -11.48 11.30 0.93
C LYS A 2 -11.98 10.08 0.12
N SER A 3 -11.78 10.05 -1.20
CA SER A 3 -12.19 8.90 -2.02
C SER A 3 -11.35 7.64 -1.74
N PHE A 4 -10.04 7.79 -1.59
CA PHE A 4 -9.15 6.69 -1.20
C PHE A 4 -9.50 6.13 0.18
N ARG A 5 -9.84 6.99 1.14
CA ARG A 5 -10.36 6.57 2.45
C ARG A 5 -11.60 5.71 2.32
N ARG A 6 -12.54 6.09 1.44
CA ARG A 6 -13.76 5.31 1.21
C ARG A 6 -13.43 3.92 0.65
N VAL A 7 -12.52 3.83 -0.31
CA VAL A 7 -12.06 2.55 -0.87
C VAL A 7 -11.39 1.68 0.20
N LEU A 8 -10.54 2.27 1.03
CA LEU A 8 -9.82 1.57 2.10
C LEU A 8 -10.76 1.00 3.17
N LEU A 9 -11.87 1.69 3.46
CA LEU A 9 -12.84 1.30 4.49
C LEU A 9 -14.06 0.54 3.93
N ASP A 10 -14.10 0.26 2.63
CA ASP A 10 -15.20 -0.46 2.00
C ASP A 10 -15.06 -1.97 2.20
N GLN A 11 -15.91 -2.56 3.03
CA GLN A 11 -15.88 -3.99 3.35
C GLN A 11 -16.52 -4.87 2.28
N GLU A 12 -17.31 -4.30 1.37
CA GLU A 12 -17.95 -5.05 0.28
C GLU A 12 -17.08 -5.10 -0.98
N LEU A 13 -16.07 -4.24 -1.06
CA LEU A 13 -15.12 -4.20 -2.16
C LEU A 13 -14.15 -5.39 -2.10
N ASP A 14 -13.85 -5.99 -3.26
CA ASP A 14 -12.82 -7.02 -3.36
C ASP A 14 -11.47 -6.44 -2.87
N PRO A 15 -10.80 -7.05 -1.87
CA PRO A 15 -9.51 -6.60 -1.36
C PRO A 15 -8.44 -6.46 -2.46
N ALA A 16 -8.44 -7.33 -3.47
CA ALA A 16 -7.50 -7.24 -4.58
C ALA A 16 -7.74 -5.97 -5.42
N LEU A 17 -9.00 -5.61 -5.63
CA LEU A 17 -9.37 -4.38 -6.33
C LEU A 17 -9.07 -3.15 -5.49
N ALA A 18 -9.34 -3.18 -4.18
CA ALA A 18 -8.98 -2.11 -3.26
C ALA A 18 -7.46 -1.84 -3.29
N ALA A 19 -6.64 -2.90 -3.25
CA ALA A 19 -5.18 -2.81 -3.35
C ALA A 19 -4.71 -2.19 -4.68
N GLN A 20 -5.34 -2.54 -5.80
CA GLN A 20 -5.01 -1.96 -7.09
C GLN A 20 -5.39 -0.48 -7.17
N ILE A 21 -6.56 -0.10 -6.67
CA ILE A 21 -6.99 1.32 -6.65
C ILE A 21 -6.05 2.15 -5.76
N LEU A 22 -5.60 1.59 -4.63
CA LEU A 22 -4.68 2.25 -3.71
C LEU A 22 -3.23 2.26 -4.21
N THR A 23 -2.85 1.42 -5.18
CA THR A 23 -1.51 1.45 -5.77
C THR A 23 -1.41 2.61 -6.75
N LEU A 24 -0.50 3.56 -6.48
CA LEU A 24 -0.24 4.65 -7.41
C LEU A 24 0.42 4.14 -8.71
N PRO A 25 0.16 4.78 -9.85
CA PRO A 25 0.87 4.48 -11.09
C PRO A 25 2.36 4.65 -10.89
N ASN A 26 3.15 3.72 -11.44
CA ASN A 26 4.60 3.85 -11.38
C ASN A 26 5.10 5.02 -12.26
N GLU A 27 6.33 5.45 -12.03
CA GLU A 27 6.89 6.62 -12.73
C GLU A 27 6.90 6.47 -14.27
N ASN A 28 7.05 5.25 -14.79
CA ASN A 28 7.00 4.99 -16.24
C ASN A 28 5.58 5.15 -16.79
N GLU A 29 4.57 4.69 -16.05
CA GLU A 29 3.16 4.90 -16.39
C GLU A 29 2.81 6.38 -16.38
N MET A 30 3.29 7.12 -15.36
CA MET A 30 3.13 8.56 -15.29
C MET A 30 3.82 9.27 -16.47
N ALA A 31 5.04 8.85 -16.84
CA ALA A 31 5.77 9.42 -17.97
C ALA A 31 5.01 9.26 -19.29
N GLY A 32 4.31 8.14 -19.48
CA GLY A 32 3.46 7.91 -20.66
C GLY A 32 2.28 8.86 -20.82
N LEU A 33 1.96 9.67 -19.80
CA LEU A 33 0.89 10.68 -19.85
C LEU A 33 1.35 12.03 -20.43
N PHE A 34 2.65 12.21 -20.67
CA PHE A 34 3.23 13.49 -21.09
C PHE A 34 3.99 13.35 -22.41
N ASP A 35 3.82 14.32 -23.31
CA ASP A 35 4.58 14.39 -24.57
C ASP A 35 6.07 14.74 -24.34
N SER A 36 6.36 15.50 -23.28
CA SER A 36 7.71 15.86 -22.84
C SER A 36 7.88 15.44 -21.38
N VAL A 37 8.78 14.49 -21.13
CA VAL A 37 8.98 13.87 -19.83
C VAL A 37 10.10 14.56 -19.06
N ASP A 38 9.81 15.04 -17.85
CA ASP A 38 10.79 15.43 -16.84
C ASP A 38 10.79 14.37 -15.72
N PRO A 39 11.77 13.45 -15.68
CA PRO A 39 11.82 12.38 -14.69
C PRO A 39 11.94 12.90 -13.25
N ALA A 40 12.65 14.01 -13.04
CA ALA A 40 12.83 14.55 -11.69
C ALA A 40 11.52 15.14 -11.15
N ALA A 41 10.75 15.80 -12.02
CA ALA A 41 9.43 16.30 -11.66
C ALA A 41 8.45 15.16 -11.36
N ILE A 42 8.44 14.08 -12.16
CA ILE A 42 7.60 12.91 -11.93
C ILE A 42 7.93 12.26 -10.59
N HIS A 43 9.20 11.99 -10.33
CA HIS A 43 9.66 11.43 -9.07
C HIS A 43 9.23 12.30 -7.88
N SER A 44 9.48 13.61 -7.94
CA SER A 44 9.10 14.53 -6.86
C SER A 44 7.59 14.56 -6.60
N VAL A 45 6.75 14.49 -7.64
CA VAL A 45 5.29 14.47 -7.50
C VAL A 45 4.81 13.12 -6.98
N HIS A 46 5.37 12.02 -7.48
CA HIS A 46 5.05 10.66 -7.03
C HIS A 46 5.34 10.50 -5.53
N ASP A 47 6.53 10.94 -5.08
CA ASP A 47 6.91 10.95 -3.68
C ASP A 47 6.02 11.86 -2.84
N ALA A 48 5.72 13.07 -3.32
CA ALA A 48 4.86 14.00 -2.60
C ALA A 48 3.43 13.45 -2.42
N LEU A 49 2.88 12.79 -3.46
CA LEU A 49 1.56 12.17 -3.40
C LEU A 49 1.54 10.99 -2.44
N THR A 50 2.58 10.14 -2.48
CA THR A 50 2.75 9.00 -1.58
C THR A 50 2.80 9.46 -0.12
N ASN A 51 3.62 10.46 0.19
CA ASN A 51 3.72 11.04 1.53
C ASN A 51 2.40 11.70 1.97
N CYS A 52 1.68 12.36 1.06
CA CYS A 52 0.39 12.97 1.36
C CYS A 52 -0.65 11.91 1.77
N LEU A 53 -0.76 10.80 1.02
CA LEU A 53 -1.67 9.71 1.34
C LEU A 53 -1.27 8.98 2.63
N ALA A 54 0.02 8.71 2.82
CA ALA A 54 0.56 8.07 4.01
C ALA A 54 0.22 8.83 5.30
N ASN A 55 0.31 10.17 5.26
CA ASN A 55 -0.01 11.02 6.41
C ASN A 55 -1.52 11.17 6.63
N GLU A 56 -2.30 11.44 5.57
CA GLU A 56 -3.75 11.70 5.67
C GLU A 56 -4.58 10.45 6.00
N LEU A 57 -4.10 9.26 5.64
CA LEU A 57 -4.79 7.98 5.85
C LEU A 57 -4.10 7.12 6.89
N SER A 58 -3.18 7.69 7.67
CA SER A 58 -2.27 6.92 8.52
C SER A 58 -2.97 5.98 9.50
N ASN A 59 -4.07 6.44 10.11
CA ASN A 59 -4.82 5.66 11.09
C ASN A 59 -5.59 4.53 10.41
N GLU A 60 -6.26 4.83 9.29
CA GLU A 60 -7.06 3.88 8.53
C GLU A 60 -6.17 2.79 7.88
N LEU A 61 -4.99 3.18 7.37
CA LEU A 61 -4.00 2.25 6.83
C LEU A 61 -3.52 1.27 7.91
N LEU A 62 -3.30 1.77 9.14
CA LEU A 62 -2.91 0.92 10.26
C LEU A 62 -4.06 -0.01 10.69
N GLU A 63 -5.28 0.50 10.75
CA GLU A 63 -6.47 -0.29 11.08
C GLU A 63 -6.66 -1.45 10.11
N VAL A 64 -6.62 -1.18 8.80
CA VAL A 64 -6.75 -2.20 7.75
C VAL A 64 -5.55 -3.16 7.76
N TYR A 65 -4.34 -2.67 7.98
CA TYR A 65 -3.15 -3.53 8.11
C TYR A 65 -3.29 -4.54 9.27
N CYS A 66 -3.74 -4.07 10.44
CA CYS A 66 -3.94 -4.92 11.62
C CYS A 66 -5.16 -5.85 11.50
N ALA A 67 -6.22 -5.42 10.80
CA ALA A 67 -7.43 -6.23 10.56
C ALA A 67 -7.18 -7.43 9.63
N ASN A 68 -6.07 -7.43 8.88
CA ASN A 68 -5.67 -8.49 7.97
C ASN A 68 -4.38 -9.18 8.46
N PRO A 69 -4.39 -9.91 9.59
CA PRO A 69 -3.20 -10.57 10.11
C PRO A 69 -2.75 -11.75 9.22
N TYR A 70 -1.55 -12.27 9.48
CA TYR A 70 -1.07 -13.51 8.89
C TYR A 70 -2.06 -14.65 9.18
N GLY A 71 -2.63 -15.21 8.12
CA GLY A 71 -3.33 -16.50 8.16
C GLY A 71 -2.40 -17.63 7.73
N GLU A 72 -2.94 -18.85 7.69
CA GLU A 72 -2.25 -19.96 7.01
C GLU A 72 -2.05 -19.60 5.53
N TYR A 73 -0.83 -19.69 5.02
CA TYR A 73 -0.56 -19.35 3.62
C TYR A 73 -1.35 -20.24 2.67
N ARG A 74 -2.20 -19.62 1.85
CA ARG A 74 -2.99 -20.28 0.80
C ARG A 74 -2.90 -19.52 -0.51
N VAL A 75 -2.91 -20.28 -1.60
CA VAL A 75 -2.97 -19.76 -2.97
C VAL A 75 -4.43 -19.71 -3.41
N GLU A 76 -5.23 -18.99 -2.64
CA GLU A 76 -6.63 -18.72 -2.93
C GLU A 76 -6.81 -17.24 -3.27
N HIS A 77 -7.70 -16.91 -4.21
CA HIS A 77 -7.85 -15.55 -4.72
C HIS A 77 -8.12 -14.53 -3.60
N ARG A 78 -8.93 -14.90 -2.61
CA ARG A 78 -9.26 -14.03 -1.48
C ARG A 78 -8.02 -13.75 -0.61
N ASP A 79 -7.27 -14.78 -0.25
CA ASP A 79 -6.04 -14.66 0.54
C ASP A 79 -4.95 -13.86 -0.18
N ILE A 80 -4.85 -13.99 -1.50
CA ILE A 80 -3.95 -13.17 -2.33
C ILE A 80 -4.40 -11.70 -2.27
N GLY A 81 -5.70 -11.42 -2.39
CA GLY A 81 -6.24 -10.06 -2.32
C GLY A 81 -6.01 -9.40 -0.95
N LEU A 82 -6.24 -10.14 0.14
CA LEU A 82 -6.01 -9.64 1.50
C LEU A 82 -4.52 -9.34 1.74
N ARG A 83 -3.61 -10.20 1.28
CA ARG A 83 -2.17 -9.95 1.33
C ARG A 83 -1.76 -8.74 0.50
N ALA A 84 -2.29 -8.61 -0.72
CA ALA A 84 -2.02 -7.45 -1.57
C ALA A 84 -2.48 -6.14 -0.91
N LEU A 85 -3.69 -6.12 -0.33
CA LEU A 85 -4.21 -4.95 0.38
C LEU A 85 -3.35 -4.60 1.60
N ARG A 86 -2.96 -5.61 2.38
CA ARG A 86 -2.10 -5.43 3.54
C ARG A 86 -0.72 -4.88 3.18
N ASN A 87 -0.07 -5.43 2.15
CA ASN A 87 1.24 -4.97 1.70
C ASN A 87 1.16 -3.56 1.09
N CYS A 88 0.06 -3.23 0.41
CA CYS A 88 -0.25 -1.87 -0.02
C CYS A 88 -0.36 -0.92 1.19
N CYS A 89 -1.05 -1.32 2.26
CA CYS A 89 -1.13 -0.52 3.48
C CYS A 89 0.25 -0.32 4.13
N LEU A 90 1.05 -1.38 4.22
CA LEU A 90 2.40 -1.30 4.76
C LEU A 90 3.29 -0.36 3.94
N HIS A 91 3.21 -0.42 2.61
CA HIS A 91 3.95 0.46 1.72
C HIS A 91 3.76 1.93 2.11
N TYR A 92 2.51 2.39 2.29
CA TYR A 92 2.24 3.76 2.73
C TYR A 92 2.67 4.03 4.17
N LEU A 93 2.48 3.07 5.10
CA LEU A 93 2.87 3.24 6.50
C LEU A 93 4.37 3.49 6.67
N VAL A 94 5.20 3.00 5.74
CA VAL A 94 6.66 3.25 5.73
C VAL A 94 7.02 4.71 5.50
N PHE A 95 6.21 5.45 4.74
CA PHE A 95 6.40 6.89 4.49
C PHE A 95 5.83 7.79 5.61
N GLY A 96 5.19 7.20 6.62
CA GLY A 96 4.69 7.92 7.79
C GLY A 96 5.72 8.03 8.91
N GLU A 97 5.30 7.72 10.12
CA GLU A 97 6.17 7.76 11.31
C GLU A 97 7.27 6.69 11.26
N ARG A 98 8.53 7.13 11.27
CA ARG A 98 9.72 6.28 11.11
C ARG A 98 9.80 5.12 12.10
N ASP A 99 9.59 5.36 13.39
CA ASP A 99 9.75 4.30 14.40
C ASP A 99 8.67 3.21 14.27
N ARG A 100 7.45 3.61 13.92
CA ARG A 100 6.37 2.69 13.61
C ARG A 100 6.65 1.92 12.31
N ALA A 101 7.11 2.60 11.27
CA ALA A 101 7.50 1.99 10.00
C ALA A 101 8.55 0.89 10.19
N VAL A 102 9.64 1.20 10.91
CA VAL A 102 10.70 0.24 11.22
C VAL A 102 10.17 -0.95 11.99
N ARG A 103 9.34 -0.72 13.02
CA ARG A 103 8.76 -1.82 13.80
C ARG A 103 7.89 -2.75 12.93
N LEU A 104 6.94 -2.20 12.19
CA LEU A 104 5.98 -2.99 11.39
C LEU A 104 6.67 -3.76 10.26
N THR A 105 7.60 -3.13 9.55
CA THR A 105 8.36 -3.80 8.48
C THR A 105 9.26 -4.91 9.02
N THR A 106 9.92 -4.67 10.16
CA THR A 106 10.77 -5.68 10.81
C THR A 106 9.94 -6.86 11.30
N GLU A 107 8.83 -6.59 11.99
CA GLU A 107 7.89 -7.63 12.42
C GLU A 107 7.38 -8.43 11.22
N GLN A 108 7.03 -7.77 10.13
CA GLN A 108 6.55 -8.44 8.94
C GLN A 108 7.60 -9.33 8.29
N TYR A 109 8.82 -8.82 8.13
CA TYR A 109 9.92 -9.57 7.52
C TYR A 109 10.24 -10.85 8.30
N TYR A 110 10.24 -10.80 9.64
CA TYR A 110 10.56 -11.95 10.48
C TYR A 110 9.39 -12.94 10.68
N GLN A 111 8.14 -12.48 10.60
CA GLN A 111 6.97 -13.34 10.80
C GLN A 111 6.40 -13.91 9.50
N ALA A 112 6.76 -13.35 8.34
CA ALA A 112 6.31 -13.85 7.05
C ALA A 112 6.75 -15.31 6.82
N ASP A 113 5.80 -16.15 6.41
CA ASP A 113 6.01 -17.54 6.03
C ASP A 113 6.09 -17.75 4.50
N ASN A 114 6.02 -16.66 3.73
CA ASN A 114 5.96 -16.67 2.28
C ASN A 114 6.69 -15.48 1.66
N MET A 115 7.16 -15.63 0.42
CA MET A 115 7.96 -14.58 -0.24
C MET A 115 7.19 -13.29 -0.52
N THR A 116 5.86 -13.34 -0.68
CA THR A 116 5.05 -12.14 -1.00
C THR A 116 5.04 -11.13 0.15
N ASP A 117 5.16 -11.60 1.39
CA ASP A 117 5.17 -10.74 2.56
C ASP A 117 6.59 -10.37 3.02
N THR A 118 7.60 -11.14 2.59
CA THR A 118 9.03 -10.88 2.87
C THR A 118 9.64 -9.82 1.95
N LEU A 119 9.18 -9.74 0.69
CA LEU A 119 9.67 -8.83 -0.36
C LEU A 119 8.85 -7.54 -0.42
#